data_AF-A0A7X7ZRG9-F1
#
_entry.id   AF-A0A7X7ZRG9-F1
#
_cell.length_a   1.000
_cell.length_b   1.000
_cell.length_c   1.000
_cell.angle_alpha   90.00
_cell.angle_beta   90.00
_cell.angle_gamma   90.00
#
_symmetry.space_group_name_H-M   'P 1'
#
loop_
_entity.id
_entity.type
_entity.pdbx_description
1 polymer ?
#
loop_
_entity_poly.entity_id
_entity_poly.type
_entity_poly.pdbx_seq_one_letter_code
_entity_poly.pdbx_strand_id
1 'polypeptide(L)'
;FLCPAELGPDDGAFLQSEDSRRVLRWFQSQLPPDGEIDAASLDAIVKSGMAELGLKGKAYYTPLRLALIHQQHGPDLPTTFAILGLEEVHRRLAVAIRD
;
A
#
# COMPACT_ATOMS: atom_id res chain seq x y z
N PHE A 1 7.14 0.46 18.33
CA PHE A 1 5.92 1.30 18.45
C PHE A 1 5.02 1.27 17.22
N LEU A 2 5.44 0.74 16.06
CA LEU A 2 4.52 0.52 14.93
C LEU A 2 4.84 -0.78 14.18
N CYS A 3 4.96 -1.92 14.88
CA CYS A 3 4.81 -3.20 14.18
C CYS A 3 3.30 -3.46 14.13
N PRO A 4 2.68 -3.46 12.93
CA PRO A 4 1.28 -3.79 12.84
C PRO A 4 1.05 -5.22 13.37
N ALA A 5 -0.17 -5.48 13.88
CA ALA A 5 -0.53 -6.80 14.38
C ALA A 5 -0.23 -7.88 13.33
N GLU A 6 0.00 -9.12 13.76
CA GLU A 6 0.24 -10.22 12.83
C GLU A 6 -0.90 -10.32 11.81
N LEU A 7 -0.56 -10.37 10.52
CA LEU A 7 -1.55 -10.54 9.45
C LEU A 7 -2.29 -11.87 9.69
N GLY A 8 -3.61 -11.83 9.65
CA GLY A 8 -4.39 -13.06 9.63
C GLY A 8 -4.01 -13.93 8.42
N PRO A 9 -4.17 -15.25 8.51
CA PRO A 9 -3.83 -16.15 7.41
C PRO A 9 -4.60 -15.84 6.11
N ASP A 10 -5.84 -15.38 6.24
CA ASP A 10 -6.69 -14.98 5.11
C ASP A 10 -6.19 -13.69 4.43
N ASP A 11 -5.77 -12.70 5.23
CA ASP A 11 -5.22 -11.43 4.75
C ASP A 11 -3.86 -11.62 4.07
N GLY A 12 -3.03 -12.50 4.63
CA GLY A 12 -1.77 -12.91 4.02
C GLY A 12 -2.00 -13.56 2.65
N ALA A 13 -2.93 -14.52 2.55
CA ALA A 13 -3.27 -15.15 1.28
C ALA A 13 -3.82 -14.13 0.26
N PHE A 14 -4.64 -13.18 0.70
CA PHE A 14 -5.11 -12.09 -0.16
C PHE A 14 -3.97 -11.23 -0.70
N LEU A 15 -2.99 -10.86 0.13
CA LEU A 15 -1.80 -10.11 -0.30
C LEU A 15 -0.96 -10.87 -1.34
N GLN A 16 -0.94 -12.21 -1.27
CA GLN A 16 -0.21 -13.05 -2.24
C GLN A 16 -0.94 -13.24 -3.57
N SER A 17 -2.17 -12.75 -3.70
CA SER A 17 -2.92 -12.78 -4.97
C SER A 17 -2.21 -11.96 -6.05
N GLU A 18 -2.37 -12.36 -7.32
CA GLU A 18 -1.72 -11.70 -8.45
C GLU A 18 -2.07 -10.21 -8.54
N ASP A 19 -3.36 -9.86 -8.39
CA ASP A 19 -3.82 -8.48 -8.39
C ASP A 19 -3.19 -7.66 -7.25
N SER A 20 -3.15 -8.21 -6.03
CA SER A 20 -2.52 -7.56 -4.88
C SER A 20 -1.04 -7.29 -5.15
N ARG A 21 -0.29 -8.29 -5.62
CA ARG A 21 1.13 -8.13 -5.97
C ARG A 21 1.36 -7.10 -7.07
N ARG A 22 0.48 -7.05 -8.08
CA ARG A 22 0.52 -6.02 -9.15
C ARG A 22 0.32 -4.63 -8.58
N VAL A 23 -0.66 -4.45 -7.68
CA VAL A 23 -0.90 -3.16 -7.00
C VAL A 23 0.32 -2.74 -6.20
N LEU A 24 0.84 -3.61 -5.33
CA LEU A 24 1.95 -3.28 -4.45
C LEU A 24 3.22 -2.88 -5.22
N ARG A 25 3.58 -3.66 -6.25
CA ARG A 25 4.77 -3.39 -7.08
C ARG A 25 4.61 -2.12 -7.91
N TRP A 26 3.47 -1.95 -8.56
CA TRP A 26 3.22 -0.75 -9.35
C TRP A 26 3.26 0.48 -8.46
N PHE A 27 2.60 0.44 -7.31
CA PHE A 27 2.54 1.55 -6.38
C PHE A 27 3.91 1.90 -5.80
N GLN A 28 4.71 0.92 -5.35
CA GLN A 28 6.07 1.14 -4.89
C GLN A 28 6.94 1.81 -5.96
N SER A 29 6.79 1.42 -7.24
CA SER A 29 7.55 2.00 -8.36
C SER A 29 7.18 3.45 -8.68
N GLN A 30 5.99 3.92 -8.27
CA GLN A 30 5.57 5.30 -8.49
C GLN A 30 5.94 6.24 -7.34
N LEU A 31 6.25 5.69 -6.17
CA LEU A 31 6.64 6.50 -5.03
C LEU A 31 8.05 7.08 -5.24
N PRO A 32 8.28 8.34 -4.81
CA PRO A 32 9.62 8.91 -4.83
C PRO A 32 10.55 8.09 -3.92
N PRO A 33 11.86 7.98 -4.24
CA PRO A 33 12.79 7.16 -3.46
C PRO A 33 13.05 7.71 -2.05
N ASP A 34 12.97 9.02 -1.88
CA ASP A 34 13.23 9.74 -0.64
C ASP A 34 12.43 11.06 -0.59
N GLY A 35 12.38 11.67 0.60
CA GLY A 35 11.67 12.93 0.85
C GLY A 35 10.23 12.75 1.35
N GLU A 36 9.36 13.66 0.93
CA GLU A 36 7.96 13.72 1.35
C GLU A 36 7.04 13.62 0.12
N ILE A 37 5.87 13.04 0.33
CA ILE A 37 4.81 12.99 -0.68
C ILE A 37 3.55 13.67 -0.14
N ASP A 38 3.05 14.64 -0.88
CA ASP A 38 1.80 15.33 -0.55
C ASP A 38 0.57 14.47 -0.93
N ALA A 39 -0.56 14.74 -0.29
CA ALA A 39 -1.83 14.09 -0.54
C ALA A 39 -2.29 14.18 -1.99
N ALA A 40 -2.03 15.29 -2.71
CA ALA A 40 -2.41 15.44 -4.11
C ALA A 40 -1.57 14.53 -5.03
N SER A 41 -0.26 14.43 -4.78
CA SER A 41 0.62 13.51 -5.51
C SER A 41 0.23 12.06 -5.26
N LEU A 42 -0.08 11.73 -4.00
CA LEU A 42 -0.54 10.39 -3.62
C LEU A 42 -1.88 10.02 -4.30
N ASP A 43 -2.86 10.93 -4.29
CA ASP A 43 -4.14 10.73 -4.98
C ASP A 43 -3.97 10.54 -6.50
N ALA A 44 -3.06 11.30 -7.12
CA ALA A 44 -2.73 11.14 -8.54
C ALA A 44 -2.13 9.76 -8.84
N ILE A 45 -1.17 9.29 -8.02
CA ILE A 45 -0.60 7.94 -8.14
C ILE A 45 -1.70 6.89 -7.99
N VAL A 46 -2.55 7.00 -6.97
CA VAL A 46 -3.62 6.03 -6.73
C VAL A 46 -4.60 5.98 -7.89
N LYS A 47 -5.00 7.14 -8.45
CA LYS A 47 -5.89 7.21 -9.62
C LYS A 47 -5.26 6.59 -10.86
N SER A 48 -3.98 6.88 -11.14
CA SER A 48 -3.25 6.27 -12.25
C SER A 48 -3.18 4.75 -12.08
N GLY A 49 -2.89 4.26 -10.88
CA GLY A 49 -2.78 2.82 -10.63
C GLY A 49 -4.11 2.09 -10.78
N MET A 50 -5.21 2.69 -10.32
CA MET A 50 -6.55 2.14 -10.55
C MET A 50 -6.90 2.06 -12.04
N ALA A 51 -6.48 3.04 -12.83
CA ALA A 51 -6.71 3.06 -14.27
C ALA A 51 -5.84 2.04 -15.01
N GLU A 52 -4.54 1.99 -14.72
CA GLU A 52 -3.57 1.11 -15.40
C GLU A 52 -3.76 -0.37 -15.05
N LEU A 53 -4.07 -0.67 -13.78
CA LEU A 53 -4.30 -2.05 -13.35
C LEU A 53 -5.73 -2.51 -13.60
N GLY A 54 -6.66 -1.60 -13.89
CA GLY A 54 -8.09 -1.90 -14.03
C GLY A 54 -8.77 -2.28 -12.71
N LEU A 55 -8.14 -1.99 -11.57
CA LEU A 55 -8.62 -2.33 -10.22
C LEU A 55 -9.28 -1.11 -9.58
N LYS A 56 -10.41 -1.30 -8.88
CA LYS A 56 -11.18 -0.21 -8.29
C LYS A 56 -11.56 -0.47 -6.84
N GLY A 57 -11.63 0.61 -6.06
CA GLY A 57 -12.10 0.56 -4.67
C GLY A 57 -11.29 -0.43 -3.83
N LYS A 58 -11.98 -1.36 -3.17
CA LYS A 58 -11.35 -2.33 -2.26
C LYS A 58 -10.24 -3.15 -2.92
N ALA A 59 -10.38 -3.51 -4.21
CA ALA A 59 -9.36 -4.31 -4.90
C ALA A 59 -7.99 -3.60 -5.01
N TYR A 60 -7.96 -2.27 -4.99
CA TYR A 60 -6.73 -1.48 -5.03
C TYR A 60 -6.31 -0.99 -3.62
N TYR A 61 -7.26 -0.52 -2.82
CA TYR A 61 -6.94 0.04 -1.50
C TYR A 61 -6.66 -1.01 -0.42
N THR A 62 -7.37 -2.14 -0.44
CA THR A 62 -7.17 -3.22 0.56
C THR A 62 -5.75 -3.77 0.53
N PRO A 63 -5.13 -4.13 -0.62
CA PRO A 63 -3.76 -4.65 -0.59
C PRO A 63 -2.76 -3.61 -0.05
N LEU A 64 -2.92 -2.32 -0.40
CA LEU A 64 -2.07 -1.26 0.13
C LEU A 64 -2.21 -1.13 1.66
N ARG A 65 -3.43 -1.14 2.18
CA ARG A 65 -3.67 -1.08 3.64
C ARG A 65 -3.14 -2.31 4.35
N LEU A 66 -3.35 -3.50 3.80
CA LEU A 66 -2.81 -4.72 4.37
C LEU A 66 -1.28 -4.70 4.38
N ALA A 67 -0.62 -4.22 3.33
CA ALA A 67 0.84 -4.10 3.31
C ALA A 67 1.37 -3.03 4.29
N LEU A 68 0.66 -1.92 4.47
CA LEU A 68 1.14 -0.79 5.28
C LEU A 68 0.77 -0.91 6.76
N ILE A 69 -0.41 -1.42 7.10
CA ILE A 69 -0.93 -1.40 8.48
C ILE A 69 -1.47 -2.75 8.94
N HIS A 70 -1.43 -3.80 8.10
CA HIS A 70 -2.00 -5.13 8.36
C HIS A 70 -3.47 -5.07 8.80
N GLN A 71 -4.23 -4.11 8.28
CA GLN A 71 -5.64 -3.96 8.58
C GLN A 71 -6.42 -3.75 7.29
N GLN A 72 -7.53 -4.47 7.13
CA GLN A 72 -8.45 -4.27 6.00
C GLN A 72 -9.17 -2.92 6.08
N HIS A 73 -9.40 -2.45 7.31
CA HIS A 73 -10.06 -1.19 7.63
C HIS A 73 -9.10 -0.31 8.43
N GLY A 74 -8.99 0.95 8.03
CA GLY A 74 -8.05 1.86 8.67
C GLY A 74 -8.20 3.27 8.11
N PRO A 75 -7.35 4.19 8.57
CA PRO A 75 -7.30 5.54 8.03
C PRO A 75 -7.01 5.51 6.53
N ASP A 76 -7.35 6.60 5.84
CA ASP A 76 -7.03 6.73 4.43
C ASP A 76 -5.51 6.74 4.19
N LEU A 77 -5.10 6.43 2.95
CA LEU A 77 -3.70 6.40 2.55
C LEU A 77 -2.94 7.69 2.91
N PRO A 78 -3.44 8.92 2.64
CA PRO A 78 -2.69 10.13 3.01
C PRO A 78 -2.40 10.22 4.51
N THR A 79 -3.37 9.89 5.36
CA THR A 79 -3.17 9.85 6.82
C THR A 79 -2.16 8.78 7.20
N THR A 80 -2.23 7.60 6.58
CA THR A 80 -1.27 6.51 6.81
C THR A 80 0.15 6.94 6.45
N PHE A 81 0.32 7.61 5.31
CA PHE A 81 1.60 8.14 4.84
C PHE A 81 2.14 9.24 5.76
N ALA A 82 1.29 10.16 6.22
CA ALA A 82 1.68 11.21 7.16
C ALA A 82 2.14 10.65 8.51
N ILE A 83 1.60 9.51 8.95
CA ILE A 83 1.98 8.86 10.21
C ILE A 83 3.26 8.04 10.06
N LEU A 84 3.38 7.27 8.98
CA LEU A 84 4.51 6.36 8.78
C LEU A 84 5.76 7.09 8.25
N GLY A 85 5.57 8.06 7.38
CA GLY A 85 6.64 8.62 6.56
C GLY A 85 6.99 7.72 5.37
N LEU A 86 7.56 8.33 4.34
CA LEU A 86 7.85 7.67 3.06
C LEU A 86 8.87 6.52 3.21
N GLU A 87 9.88 6.68 4.07
CA GLU A 87 10.89 5.64 4.33
C GLU A 87 10.26 4.35 4.91
N GLU A 88 9.37 4.48 5.88
CA GLU A 88 8.68 3.35 6.50
C GLU A 88 7.68 2.71 5.54
N VAL A 89 6.98 3.52 4.72
CA VAL A 89 6.13 3.01 3.63
C VAL A 89 6.93 2.12 2.69
N HIS A 90 8.09 2.59 2.22
CA HIS A 90 8.95 1.79 1.33
C HIS A 90 9.40 0.50 1.97
N ARG A 91 9.81 0.56 3.24
CA ARG A 91 10.21 -0.62 4.01
C ARG A 91 9.08 -1.66 4.08
N ARG A 92 7.86 -1.24 4.41
CA ARG A 92 6.70 -2.13 4.53
C ARG A 92 6.27 -2.71 3.20
N LEU A 93 6.22 -1.89 2.15
CA LEU A 93 5.94 -2.38 0.81
C LEU A 93 6.99 -3.39 0.36
N ALA A 94 8.28 -3.13 0.62
CA ALA A 94 9.35 -4.06 0.28
C ALA A 94 9.21 -5.40 1.01
N VAL A 95 8.78 -5.41 2.28
CA VAL A 95 8.49 -6.63 3.03
C VAL A 95 7.26 -7.35 2.45
N ALA A 96 6.18 -6.64 2.17
CA ALA A 96 4.96 -7.24 1.61
C ALA A 96 5.15 -7.77 0.18
N ILE A 97 6.09 -7.21 -0.59
CA ILE A 97 6.45 -7.66 -1.94
C ILE A 97 7.47 -8.81 -1.89
N ARG A 98 8.31 -8.88 -0.85
CA ARG A 98 9.27 -9.96 -0.63
C ARG A 98 8.55 -11.18 -0.08
N ASP A 99 8.10 -12.02 -1.01
CA ASP A 99 7.83 -13.45 -0.83
C ASP A 99 8.57 -14.22 -1.94
#